data_AF-A0A317IYD3-F1
#
_entry.id   AF-A0A317IYD3-F1
#
_cell.length_a   1.000
_cell.length_b   1.000
_cell.length_c   1.000
_cell.angle_alpha   90.00
_cell.angle_beta   90.00
_cell.angle_gamma   90.00
#
_symmetry.space_group_name_H-M   'P 1'
#
loop_
_entity.id
_entity.type
_entity.pdbx_description
1 polymer ?
#
loop_
_entity_poly.entity_id
_entity_poly.type
_entity_poly.pdbx_seq_one_letter_code
_entity_poly.pdbx_strand_id
1 'polypeptide(L)'
;MADVGSGGANRIELESQILCASLRQSWAISDVEGVITVARQLYQLFPDLLPPYKPGDVGFGNLYDFIGTVCDAPQTSVIAAYIRAMKKHLRVGNVQDRKDEYIGVLNAGYILRKPRLRLSHDLIIVRQWLLDQGAIPKDGTIEFAEPMPSAQPVAKLHTTQQIAVPTLPPLVELLRESQMIGPAEVQALVNQMHIAPEIPVHELVLSAGYATDLELKSLQLAEYLLSQGKITMAQFAVAMYDERTQNIRMAESLQIRGWLETEVKSYREDKKS
;
A
#
# COMPACT_ATOMS: atom_id res chain seq x y z
N MET A 1 -11.92 -24.98 20.64
CA MET A 1 -11.63 -23.81 21.50
C MET A 1 -10.79 -22.84 20.67
N ALA A 2 -11.05 -21.55 20.87
CA ALA A 2 -10.80 -20.41 19.98
C ALA A 2 -9.43 -20.32 19.29
N ASP A 3 -9.45 -20.00 17.99
CA ASP A 3 -8.46 -19.13 17.36
C ASP A 3 -9.19 -17.89 16.82
N VAL A 4 -9.39 -16.92 17.72
CA VAL A 4 -9.97 -15.60 17.45
C VAL A 4 -8.86 -14.61 17.78
N GLY A 5 -8.01 -14.28 16.80
CA GLY A 5 -6.88 -13.37 17.07
C GLY A 5 -6.16 -12.77 15.86
N SER A 6 -6.22 -13.41 14.69
CA SER A 6 -5.38 -13.00 13.54
C SER A 6 -5.95 -11.84 12.69
N GLY A 7 -7.27 -11.67 12.64
CA GLY A 7 -7.90 -10.68 11.73
C GLY A 7 -7.72 -9.21 12.15
N GLY A 8 -7.65 -8.92 13.44
CA GLY A 8 -7.56 -7.53 13.96
C GLY A 8 -6.18 -6.91 13.78
N ALA A 9 -5.12 -7.69 14.01
CA ALA A 9 -3.74 -7.22 13.84
C ALA A 9 -3.42 -6.91 12.37
N ASN A 10 -3.82 -7.78 11.45
CA ASN A 10 -3.64 -7.57 10.01
C ASN A 10 -4.44 -6.36 9.50
N ARG A 11 -5.63 -6.11 10.07
CA ARG A 11 -6.45 -4.95 9.72
C ARG A 11 -5.82 -3.64 10.18
N ILE A 12 -5.33 -3.56 11.42
CA ILE A 12 -4.67 -2.35 11.95
C ILE A 12 -3.38 -2.08 11.18
N GLU A 13 -2.63 -3.12 10.83
CA GLU A 13 -1.43 -2.99 10.02
C GLU A 13 -1.76 -2.42 8.63
N LEU A 14 -2.79 -2.96 7.96
CA LEU A 14 -3.23 -2.47 6.65
C LEU A 14 -3.75 -1.03 6.73
N GLU A 15 -4.61 -0.71 7.69
CA GLU A 15 -5.11 0.65 7.92
C GLU A 15 -3.94 1.62 8.17
N SER A 16 -2.94 1.21 8.95
CA SER A 16 -1.74 2.02 9.19
C SER A 16 -0.93 2.24 7.92
N GLN A 17 -0.79 1.23 7.06
CA GLN A 17 -0.10 1.36 5.77
C GLN A 17 -0.83 2.31 4.82
N ILE A 18 -2.16 2.20 4.73
CA ILE A 18 -3.01 3.10 3.94
C ILE A 18 -2.85 4.53 4.44
N LEU A 19 -2.96 4.76 5.75
CA LEU A 19 -2.78 6.09 6.32
C LEU A 19 -1.38 6.66 6.06
N CYS A 20 -0.33 5.85 6.16
CA CYS A 20 1.03 6.30 5.82
C CYS A 20 1.17 6.72 4.35
N ALA A 21 0.54 5.97 3.43
CA ALA A 21 0.54 6.30 2.01
C ALA A 21 -0.27 7.58 1.73
N SER A 22 -1.48 7.66 2.28
CA SER A 22 -2.38 8.81 2.15
C SER A 22 -1.75 10.09 2.70
N LEU A 23 -1.02 10.02 3.82
CA LEU A 23 -0.31 11.18 4.39
C LEU A 23 0.68 11.75 3.38
N ARG A 24 1.53 10.87 2.82
CA ARG A 24 2.59 11.28 1.88
C ARG A 24 2.02 11.77 0.56
N GLN A 25 0.98 11.11 0.05
CA GLN A 25 0.31 11.54 -1.18
C GLN A 25 -0.34 12.92 -1.00
N SER A 26 -1.11 13.11 0.08
CA SER A 26 -1.77 14.39 0.38
C SER A 26 -0.72 15.49 0.56
N TRP A 27 0.39 15.18 1.24
CA TRP A 27 1.50 16.11 1.41
C TRP A 27 2.19 16.46 0.09
N ALA A 28 2.44 15.47 -0.78
CA ALA A 28 3.06 15.69 -2.09
C ALA A 28 2.23 16.61 -3.00
N ILE A 29 0.90 16.55 -2.91
CA ILE A 29 -0.01 17.43 -3.66
C ILE A 29 -0.44 18.69 -2.89
N SER A 30 0.13 18.94 -1.70
CA SER A 30 -0.21 20.07 -0.83
C SER A 30 -1.68 20.16 -0.41
N ASP A 31 -2.36 19.01 -0.27
CA ASP A 31 -3.72 18.92 0.30
C ASP A 31 -3.68 19.06 1.82
N VAL A 32 -3.87 20.29 2.32
CA VAL A 32 -3.80 20.63 3.74
C VAL A 32 -4.84 19.87 4.57
N GLU A 33 -6.07 19.73 4.06
CA GLU A 33 -7.17 19.07 4.78
C GLU A 33 -6.93 17.57 4.89
N GLY A 34 -6.50 16.94 3.79
CA GLY A 34 -6.11 15.53 3.77
C GLY A 34 -4.95 15.25 4.72
N VAL A 35 -3.92 16.12 4.71
CA VAL A 35 -2.76 16.01 5.59
C VAL A 35 -3.17 16.09 7.06
N ILE A 36 -3.97 17.09 7.47
CA ILE A 36 -4.43 17.23 8.86
C ILE A 36 -5.26 16.02 9.28
N THR A 37 -6.20 15.58 8.44
CA THR A 37 -7.09 14.45 8.73
C THR A 37 -6.31 13.17 8.98
N VAL A 38 -5.39 12.84 8.07
CA VAL A 38 -4.60 11.61 8.16
C VAL A 38 -3.57 11.69 9.29
N ALA A 39 -2.92 12.84 9.49
CA ALA A 39 -1.97 13.01 10.59
C ALA A 39 -2.65 12.86 11.96
N ARG A 40 -3.90 13.31 12.12
CA ARG A 40 -4.71 13.08 13.34
C ARG A 40 -4.97 11.61 13.59
N GLN A 41 -5.40 10.88 12.56
CA GLN A 41 -5.68 9.45 12.66
C GLN A 41 -4.40 8.66 13.01
N LEU A 42 -3.28 9.00 12.37
CA LEU A 42 -1.97 8.39 12.69
C LEU A 42 -1.51 8.71 14.12
N TYR A 43 -1.75 9.93 14.60
CA TYR A 43 -1.42 10.30 15.98
C TYR A 43 -2.26 9.54 17.02
N GLN A 44 -3.54 9.29 16.72
CA GLN A 44 -4.40 8.46 17.58
C GLN A 44 -3.92 7.00 17.65
N LEU A 45 -3.43 6.45 16.54
CA LEU A 45 -2.88 5.08 16.47
C LEU A 45 -1.48 4.98 17.10
N PHE A 46 -0.65 6.01 16.92
CA PHE A 46 0.76 6.01 17.30
C PHE A 46 1.16 7.34 17.99
N PRO A 47 0.66 7.60 19.20
CA PRO A 47 0.91 8.86 19.90
C PRO A 47 2.39 9.07 20.25
N ASP A 48 3.17 7.98 20.33
CA ASP A 48 4.60 8.01 20.63
C ASP A 48 5.47 8.51 19.47
N LEU A 49 4.96 8.50 18.23
CA LEU A 49 5.73 8.85 17.04
C LEU A 49 5.82 10.36 16.79
N LEU A 50 4.98 11.15 17.47
CA LEU A 50 5.01 12.60 17.39
C LEU A 50 5.42 13.18 18.75
N PRO A 51 6.70 13.54 18.93
CA PRO A 51 7.14 14.15 20.18
C PRO A 51 6.46 15.52 20.39
N PRO A 52 6.31 15.99 21.64
CA PRO A 52 5.75 17.30 21.94
C PRO A 52 6.43 18.40 21.12
N TYR A 53 5.65 19.36 20.62
CA TYR A 53 6.21 20.45 19.83
C TYR A 53 7.11 21.33 20.71
N LYS A 54 8.30 21.61 20.21
CA LYS A 54 9.26 22.54 20.83
C LYS A 54 9.64 23.58 19.78
N PRO A 55 9.34 24.87 20.00
CA PRO A 55 9.68 25.93 19.06
C PRO A 55 11.18 25.95 18.77
N GLY A 56 11.56 25.86 17.50
CA GLY A 56 12.96 25.87 17.06
C GLY A 56 13.67 24.50 17.04
N ASP A 57 13.02 23.42 17.48
CA ASP A 57 13.57 22.06 17.44
C ASP A 57 13.06 21.32 16.19
N VAL A 58 13.58 21.70 15.03
CA VAL A 58 13.20 21.10 13.73
C VAL A 58 14.10 19.92 13.37
N GLY A 59 14.66 19.20 14.36
CA GLY A 59 15.47 18.00 14.16
C GLY A 59 16.42 18.08 12.94
N PHE A 60 16.34 17.09 12.04
CA PHE A 60 17.19 16.97 10.85
C PHE A 60 16.66 17.69 9.58
N GLY A 61 15.64 18.56 9.68
CA GLY A 61 14.98 19.13 8.50
C GLY A 61 14.38 18.06 7.58
N ASN A 62 13.93 18.42 6.37
CA ASN A 62 13.32 17.46 5.46
C ASN A 62 14.37 16.50 4.84
N LEU A 63 14.44 15.26 5.35
CA LEU A 63 15.38 14.24 4.87
C LEU A 63 15.13 13.81 3.42
N TYR A 64 13.93 13.99 2.87
CA TYR A 64 13.64 13.67 1.46
C TYR A 64 14.40 14.62 0.53
N ASP A 65 14.36 15.92 0.83
CA ASP A 65 15.12 16.94 0.10
C ASP A 65 16.62 16.69 0.21
N PHE A 66 17.07 16.23 1.39
CA PHE A 66 18.49 15.94 1.66
C PHE A 66 19.07 14.83 0.77
N ILE A 67 18.28 13.80 0.44
CA ILE A 67 18.69 12.73 -0.48
C ILE A 67 18.18 12.93 -1.92
N GLY A 68 17.49 14.04 -2.19
CA GLY A 68 16.94 14.39 -3.50
C GLY A 68 15.85 13.44 -3.97
N THR A 69 14.88 13.12 -3.10
CA THR A 69 13.70 12.32 -3.44
C THR A 69 12.42 13.01 -2.98
N VAL A 70 11.28 12.50 -3.42
CA VAL A 70 9.95 12.95 -2.98
C VAL A 70 9.42 12.11 -1.82
N CYS A 71 8.52 12.68 -1.02
CA CYS A 71 8.00 12.07 0.21
C CYS A 71 7.11 10.85 -0.06
N ASP A 72 6.39 10.82 -1.18
CA ASP A 72 5.52 9.74 -1.66
C ASP A 72 6.28 8.62 -2.39
N ALA A 73 7.60 8.74 -2.53
CA ALA A 73 8.41 7.71 -3.18
C ALA A 73 8.29 6.34 -2.48
N PRO A 74 8.18 5.25 -3.24
CA PRO A 74 8.19 3.90 -2.69
C PRO A 74 9.53 3.58 -2.03
N GLN A 75 9.54 2.61 -1.12
CA GLN A 75 10.71 2.28 -0.31
C GLN A 75 11.96 1.93 -1.15
N THR A 76 11.76 1.26 -2.29
CA THR A 76 12.82 0.91 -3.24
C THR A 76 13.48 2.16 -3.84
N SER A 77 12.68 3.16 -4.22
CA SER A 77 13.16 4.45 -4.73
C SER A 77 13.92 5.26 -3.68
N VAL A 78 13.46 5.25 -2.43
CA VAL A 78 14.16 5.90 -1.30
C VAL A 78 15.53 5.26 -1.06
N ILE A 79 15.62 3.92 -1.10
CA ILE A 79 16.90 3.19 -0.97
C ILE A 79 17.84 3.55 -2.12
N ALA A 80 17.33 3.59 -3.36
CA ALA A 80 18.11 3.97 -4.53
C ALA A 80 18.61 5.43 -4.45
N ALA A 81 17.76 6.36 -4.02
CA ALA A 81 18.12 7.76 -3.79
C ALA A 81 19.22 7.89 -2.73
N TYR A 82 19.09 7.19 -1.60
CA TYR A 82 20.13 7.14 -0.56
C TYR A 82 21.47 6.61 -1.10
N ILE A 83 21.47 5.50 -1.87
CA ILE A 83 22.70 4.95 -2.45
C ILE A 83 23.34 5.95 -3.43
N ARG A 84 22.55 6.67 -4.23
CA ARG A 84 23.05 7.71 -5.12
C ARG A 84 23.64 8.89 -4.36
N ALA A 85 22.96 9.37 -3.32
CA ALA A 85 23.45 10.44 -2.45
C ALA A 85 24.77 10.07 -1.76
N MET A 86 24.85 8.84 -1.22
CA MET A 86 26.06 8.32 -0.58
C MET A 86 27.23 8.19 -1.57
N LYS A 87 26.99 7.64 -2.76
CA LYS A 87 28.02 7.55 -3.81
C LYS A 87 28.50 8.92 -4.28
N LYS A 88 27.61 9.91 -4.35
CA LYS A 88 27.97 11.30 -4.66
C LYS A 88 28.92 11.86 -3.59
N HIS A 89 28.59 11.69 -2.30
CA HIS A 89 29.48 12.16 -1.22
C HIS A 89 30.85 11.50 -1.23
N LEU A 90 30.91 10.18 -1.43
CA LEU A 90 32.18 9.44 -1.46
C LEU A 90 33.08 9.80 -2.67
N ARG A 91 32.50 10.37 -3.74
CA ARG A 91 33.24 10.75 -4.96
C ARG A 91 33.74 12.20 -4.97
N VAL A 92 33.13 13.09 -4.18
CA VAL A 92 33.32 14.55 -4.31
C VAL A 92 34.43 15.11 -3.41
N GLY A 93 34.98 14.34 -2.47
CA GLY A 93 36.14 14.79 -1.69
C GLY A 93 36.38 14.02 -0.39
N ASN A 94 37.29 14.54 0.44
CA ASN A 94 37.67 13.95 1.71
C ASN A 94 36.50 14.04 2.72
N VAL A 95 36.04 12.90 3.23
CA VAL A 95 34.86 12.80 4.11
C VAL A 95 35.02 13.61 5.40
N GLN A 96 36.26 13.86 5.82
CA GLN A 96 36.57 14.64 7.03
C GLN A 96 36.16 16.11 6.91
N ASP A 97 36.21 16.71 5.72
CA ASP A 97 35.88 18.13 5.51
C ASP A 97 34.37 18.38 5.43
N ARG A 98 33.58 17.31 5.25
CA ARG A 98 32.12 17.33 5.06
C ARG A 98 31.39 16.37 6.00
N LYS A 99 31.87 16.32 7.24
CA LYS A 99 31.37 15.40 8.26
C LYS A 99 29.88 15.57 8.53
N ASP A 100 29.38 16.81 8.58
CA ASP A 100 27.97 17.09 8.87
C ASP A 100 27.05 16.65 7.72
N GLU A 101 27.43 16.93 6.47
CA GLU A 101 26.70 16.46 5.29
C GLU A 101 26.67 14.93 5.23
N TYR A 102 27.81 14.29 5.53
CA TYR A 102 27.93 12.84 5.57
C TYR A 102 27.03 12.21 6.66
N ILE A 103 27.03 12.78 7.87
CA ILE A 103 26.13 12.34 8.96
C ILE A 103 24.67 12.54 8.55
N GLY A 104 24.32 13.64 7.89
CA GLY A 104 22.98 13.87 7.35
C GLY A 104 22.53 12.77 6.39
N VAL A 105 23.41 12.33 5.47
CA VAL A 105 23.07 11.26 4.51
C VAL A 105 22.89 9.93 5.25
N LEU A 106 23.76 9.64 6.22
CA LEU A 106 23.63 8.44 7.05
C LEU A 106 22.32 8.44 7.85
N ASN A 107 21.94 9.58 8.43
CA ASN A 107 20.69 9.74 9.17
C ASN A 107 19.48 9.57 8.25
N ALA A 108 19.49 10.19 7.06
CA ALA A 108 18.45 10.00 6.05
C ALA A 108 18.30 8.52 5.67
N GLY A 109 19.41 7.83 5.43
CA GLY A 109 19.42 6.40 5.15
C GLY A 109 18.91 5.57 6.32
N TYR A 110 19.29 5.89 7.56
CA TYR A 110 18.85 5.14 8.75
C TYR A 110 17.36 5.32 9.04
N ILE A 111 16.88 6.56 8.97
CA ILE A 111 15.50 6.94 9.31
C ILE A 111 14.53 6.50 8.20
N LEU A 112 14.77 6.90 6.95
CA LEU A 112 13.82 6.66 5.85
C LEU A 112 13.74 5.17 5.45
N ARG A 113 14.75 4.36 5.77
CA ARG A 113 14.70 2.91 5.51
C ARG A 113 13.83 2.12 6.48
N LYS A 114 13.52 2.67 7.67
CA LYS A 114 12.75 1.99 8.70
C LYS A 114 11.32 2.56 8.73
N PRO A 115 10.26 1.78 8.46
CA PRO A 115 8.89 2.30 8.33
C PRO A 115 8.43 3.17 9.50
N ARG A 116 8.68 2.72 10.74
CA ARG A 116 8.29 3.44 11.97
C ARG A 116 9.04 4.77 12.14
N LEU A 117 10.35 4.79 11.84
CA LEU A 117 11.15 6.03 11.93
C LEU A 117 10.79 7.00 10.79
N ARG A 118 10.54 6.48 9.59
CA ARG A 118 10.05 7.26 8.45
C ARG A 118 8.72 7.92 8.77
N LEU A 119 7.78 7.20 9.38
CA LEU A 119 6.49 7.76 9.80
C LEU A 119 6.66 8.85 10.87
N SER A 120 7.49 8.63 11.89
CA SER A 120 7.78 9.66 12.89
C SER A 120 8.37 10.92 12.25
N HIS A 121 9.32 10.74 11.33
CA HIS A 121 9.88 11.82 10.53
C HIS A 121 8.81 12.55 9.70
N ASP A 122 7.96 11.81 9.00
CA ASP A 122 6.85 12.36 8.20
C ASP A 122 5.94 13.26 9.07
N LEU A 123 5.52 12.77 10.23
CA LEU A 123 4.64 13.53 11.14
C LEU A 123 5.31 14.80 11.70
N ILE A 124 6.60 14.75 12.03
CA ILE A 124 7.34 15.90 12.54
C ILE A 124 7.47 16.99 11.46
N ILE A 125 7.85 16.60 10.25
CA ILE A 125 8.04 17.56 9.14
C ILE A 125 6.70 18.10 8.66
N VAL A 126 5.68 17.26 8.55
CA VAL A 126 4.32 17.69 8.22
C VAL A 126 3.79 18.68 9.26
N ARG A 127 4.01 18.44 10.55
CA ARG A 127 3.61 19.40 11.60
C ARG A 127 4.29 20.76 11.40
N GLN A 128 5.59 20.77 11.09
CA GLN A 128 6.28 22.03 10.81
C GLN A 128 5.74 22.71 9.54
N TRP A 129 5.52 21.95 8.48
CA TRP A 129 4.93 22.46 7.23
C TRP A 129 3.54 23.07 7.46
N LEU A 130 2.69 22.41 8.26
CA LEU A 130 1.36 22.92 8.64
C LEU A 130 1.44 24.19 9.50
N LEU A 131 2.42 24.29 10.41
CA LEU A 131 2.68 25.50 11.18
C LEU A 131 3.12 26.65 10.28
N ASP A 132 4.01 26.38 9.33
CA ASP A 132 4.51 27.38 8.38
C ASP A 132 3.39 27.90 7.48
N GLN A 133 2.40 27.06 7.15
CA GLN A 133 1.19 27.46 6.44
C GLN A 133 0.12 28.14 7.31
N GLY A 134 0.28 28.13 8.63
CA GLY A 134 -0.73 28.62 9.57
C GLY A 134 -2.01 27.77 9.59
N ALA A 135 -1.95 26.51 9.14
CA ALA A 135 -3.09 25.62 9.07
C ALA A 135 -3.45 24.98 10.43
N ILE A 136 -2.46 24.91 11.34
CA ILE A 136 -2.62 24.42 12.71
C ILE A 136 -2.16 25.46 13.73
N PRO A 137 -2.63 25.42 15.00
CA PRO A 137 -2.27 26.41 15.99
C PRO A 137 -0.78 26.37 16.32
N LYS A 138 -0.27 27.51 16.83
CA LYS A 138 1.17 27.72 17.13
C LYS A 138 1.73 26.80 18.22
N ASP A 139 0.86 26.11 18.95
CA ASP A 139 1.23 25.10 19.94
C ASP A 139 1.65 23.77 19.28
N GLY A 140 1.46 23.62 17.96
CA GLY A 140 1.79 22.42 17.19
C GLY A 140 0.79 21.28 17.37
N THR A 141 -0.38 21.55 17.94
CA THR A 141 -1.48 20.59 18.02
C THR A 141 -2.00 20.29 16.61
N ILE A 142 -2.16 19.02 16.24
CA ILE A 142 -2.71 18.64 14.93
C ILE A 142 -4.24 18.77 14.97
N GLU A 143 -4.71 20.00 15.09
CA GLU A 143 -6.11 20.38 14.97
C GLU A 143 -6.18 21.60 14.05
N PHE A 144 -7.34 21.80 13.42
CA PHE A 144 -7.54 23.01 12.61
C PHE A 144 -7.48 24.25 13.51
N ALA A 145 -6.71 25.26 13.12
CA ALA A 145 -6.68 26.54 13.83
C ALA A 145 -7.99 27.31 13.62
N GLU A 146 -8.93 27.17 14.55
CA GLU A 146 -10.24 27.84 14.62
C GLU A 146 -11.26 27.50 13.50
N PRO A 147 -12.58 27.55 13.81
CA PRO A 147 -13.60 26.92 12.98
C PRO A 147 -14.03 27.82 11.83
N MET A 148 -14.00 27.30 10.60
CA MET A 148 -14.87 27.85 9.55
C MET A 148 -16.34 27.74 10.01
N PRO A 149 -17.19 28.75 9.75
CA PRO A 149 -18.58 28.74 10.17
C PRO A 149 -19.28 27.51 9.56
N SER A 150 -20.00 26.80 10.44
CA SER A 150 -20.56 25.48 10.22
C SER A 150 -21.23 25.30 8.87
N ALA A 151 -20.89 24.22 8.17
CA ALA A 151 -21.87 23.46 7.42
C ALA A 151 -21.90 22.02 7.97
N GLN A 152 -22.93 21.80 8.79
CA GLN A 152 -23.60 20.53 9.06
C GLN A 152 -23.01 19.60 10.13
N PRO A 153 -23.91 18.96 10.91
CA PRO A 153 -23.54 18.21 12.08
C PRO A 153 -22.74 16.98 11.69
N VAL A 154 -21.82 16.62 12.59
CA VAL A 154 -21.13 15.33 12.69
C VAL A 154 -21.98 14.25 12.03
N ALA A 155 -21.57 13.80 10.84
CA ALA A 155 -22.19 12.64 10.25
C ALA A 155 -21.96 11.48 11.21
N LYS A 156 -23.01 11.13 11.95
CA LYS A 156 -23.18 9.80 12.51
C LYS A 156 -22.70 8.83 11.45
N LEU A 157 -21.79 7.94 11.84
CA LEU A 157 -21.45 6.68 11.18
C LEU A 157 -22.31 6.47 9.93
N HIS A 158 -21.77 6.80 8.75
CA HIS A 158 -22.46 6.47 7.52
C HIS A 158 -22.58 4.96 7.49
N THR A 159 -23.79 4.49 7.83
CA THR A 159 -24.39 3.30 7.28
C THR A 159 -23.96 3.21 5.82
N THR A 160 -23.35 2.08 5.50
CA THR A 160 -23.16 1.55 4.15
C THR A 160 -24.24 2.06 3.21
N GLN A 161 -23.93 3.09 2.41
CA GLN A 161 -24.66 3.27 1.18
C GLN A 161 -24.27 2.08 0.31
N GLN A 162 -25.23 1.18 0.12
CA GLN A 162 -25.19 0.20 -0.95
C GLN A 162 -25.21 0.99 -2.26
N ILE A 163 -24.02 1.42 -2.69
CA ILE A 163 -23.81 1.85 -4.07
C ILE A 163 -24.05 0.59 -4.88
N ALA A 164 -25.06 0.65 -5.75
CA ALA A 164 -25.42 -0.42 -6.67
C ALA A 164 -24.13 -0.95 -7.30
N VAL A 165 -23.82 -2.22 -7.04
CA VAL A 165 -22.62 -2.92 -7.51
C VAL A 165 -22.52 -2.66 -9.01
N PRO A 166 -21.61 -1.79 -9.49
CA PRO A 166 -21.28 -1.80 -10.90
C PRO A 166 -20.68 -3.18 -11.12
N THR A 167 -21.18 -3.92 -12.11
CA THR A 167 -20.64 -5.24 -12.48
C THR A 167 -19.12 -5.14 -12.53
N LEU A 168 -18.45 -5.78 -11.56
CA LEU A 168 -17.01 -5.70 -11.42
C LEU A 168 -16.40 -6.38 -12.65
N PRO A 169 -15.28 -5.87 -13.18
CA PRO A 169 -14.57 -6.59 -14.23
C PRO A 169 -14.23 -8.01 -13.74
N PRO A 170 -14.33 -9.04 -14.61
CA PRO A 170 -14.12 -10.43 -14.20
C PRO A 170 -12.79 -10.64 -13.48
N LEU A 171 -11.72 -9.97 -13.93
CA LEU A 171 -10.42 -10.01 -13.28
C LEU A 171 -10.44 -9.51 -11.82
N VAL A 172 -11.21 -8.46 -11.52
CA VAL A 172 -11.34 -7.91 -10.16
C VAL A 172 -12.16 -8.86 -9.28
N GLU A 173 -13.17 -9.52 -9.83
CA GLU A 173 -13.91 -10.56 -9.12
C GLU A 173 -13.01 -11.75 -8.77
N LEU A 174 -12.19 -12.23 -9.73
CA LEU A 174 -11.25 -13.32 -9.49
C LEU A 174 -10.23 -12.98 -8.42
N LEU A 175 -9.67 -11.77 -8.45
CA LEU A 175 -8.76 -11.29 -7.42
C LEU A 175 -9.43 -11.24 -6.04
N ARG A 176 -10.70 -10.85 -5.96
CA ARG A 176 -11.46 -10.82 -4.70
C ARG A 176 -11.72 -12.23 -4.17
N GLU A 177 -12.18 -13.14 -5.03
CA GLU A 177 -12.53 -14.52 -4.64
C GLU A 177 -11.30 -15.36 -4.28
N SER A 178 -10.15 -15.07 -4.91
CA SER A 178 -8.86 -15.67 -4.55
C SER A 178 -8.19 -15.04 -3.33
N GLN A 179 -8.83 -14.06 -2.68
CA GLN A 179 -8.28 -13.29 -1.56
C GLN A 179 -6.91 -12.67 -1.87
N MET A 180 -6.67 -12.34 -3.15
CA MET A 180 -5.52 -11.57 -3.58
C MET A 180 -5.71 -10.09 -3.28
N ILE A 181 -6.96 -9.63 -3.35
CA ILE A 181 -7.37 -8.28 -2.98
C ILE A 181 -8.55 -8.33 -2.01
N GLY A 182 -8.59 -7.41 -1.06
CA GLY A 182 -9.71 -7.24 -0.15
C GLY A 182 -10.73 -6.23 -0.66
N PRO A 183 -11.82 -5.99 0.10
CA PRO A 183 -12.86 -5.04 -0.29
C PRO A 183 -12.36 -3.59 -0.42
N ALA A 184 -11.29 -3.22 0.29
CA ALA A 184 -10.69 -1.89 0.19
C ALA A 184 -9.90 -1.72 -1.12
N GLU A 185 -9.15 -2.74 -1.53
CA GLU A 185 -8.39 -2.78 -2.78
C GLU A 185 -9.32 -2.85 -4.00
N VAL A 186 -10.45 -3.57 -3.89
CA VAL A 186 -11.51 -3.54 -4.91
C VAL A 186 -12.01 -2.11 -5.11
N GLN A 187 -12.28 -1.38 -4.03
CA GLN A 187 -12.73 0.02 -4.13
C GLN A 187 -11.63 0.93 -4.72
N ALA A 188 -10.37 0.71 -4.35
CA ALA A 188 -9.25 1.46 -4.90
C ALA A 188 -9.09 1.23 -6.41
N LEU A 189 -9.18 -0.01 -6.88
CA LEU A 189 -9.15 -0.36 -8.31
C LEU A 189 -10.33 0.25 -9.06
N VAL A 190 -11.55 0.17 -8.50
CA VAL A 190 -12.74 0.79 -9.11
C VAL A 190 -12.56 2.30 -9.25
N ASN A 191 -11.98 2.96 -8.26
CA ASN A 191 -11.69 4.40 -8.31
C ASN A 191 -10.60 4.72 -9.35
N GLN A 192 -9.52 3.93 -9.41
CA GLN A 192 -8.45 4.10 -10.42
C GLN A 192 -8.97 3.92 -11.84
N MET A 193 -9.84 2.94 -12.07
CA MET A 193 -10.50 2.72 -13.36
C MET A 193 -11.42 3.89 -13.76
N HIS A 194 -12.04 4.58 -12.80
CA HIS A 194 -12.83 5.78 -13.08
C HIS A 194 -11.98 7.01 -13.38
N ILE A 195 -10.81 7.12 -12.75
CA ILE A 195 -9.88 8.24 -12.91
C ILE A 195 -9.11 8.13 -14.24
N ALA A 196 -8.73 6.91 -14.63
CA ALA A 196 -7.94 6.63 -15.83
C ALA A 196 -8.55 5.47 -16.64
N PRO A 197 -9.67 5.70 -17.36
CA PRO A 197 -10.38 4.66 -18.12
C PRO A 197 -9.59 4.13 -19.33
N GLU A 198 -8.57 4.85 -19.78
CA GLU A 198 -7.67 4.46 -20.88
C GLU A 198 -6.67 3.36 -20.49
N ILE A 199 -6.43 3.15 -19.20
CA ILE A 199 -5.48 2.14 -18.72
C ILE A 199 -6.23 0.82 -18.51
N PRO A 200 -5.79 -0.29 -19.14
CA PRO A 200 -6.46 -1.56 -18.98
C PRO A 200 -6.25 -2.13 -17.57
N VAL A 201 -7.28 -2.80 -17.03
CA VAL A 201 -7.32 -3.28 -15.64
C VAL A 201 -6.13 -4.17 -15.27
N HIS A 202 -5.62 -4.98 -16.21
CA HIS A 202 -4.47 -5.84 -15.94
C HIS A 202 -3.18 -5.04 -15.68
N GLU A 203 -2.98 -3.89 -16.33
CA GLU A 203 -1.85 -2.99 -16.07
C GLU A 203 -1.99 -2.30 -14.70
N LEU A 204 -3.21 -1.93 -14.31
CA LEU A 204 -3.50 -1.41 -12.98
C LEU A 204 -3.19 -2.45 -11.88
N VAL A 205 -3.57 -3.71 -12.10
CA VAL A 205 -3.30 -4.82 -11.17
C VAL A 205 -1.80 -5.09 -11.02
N LEU A 206 -1.04 -5.08 -12.12
CA LEU A 206 0.41 -5.27 -12.10
C LEU A 206 1.13 -4.09 -11.47
N SER A 207 0.76 -2.85 -11.83
CA SER A 207 1.39 -1.64 -11.32
C SER A 207 1.16 -1.44 -9.82
N ALA A 208 -0.01 -1.83 -9.31
CA ALA A 208 -0.31 -1.84 -7.88
C ALA A 208 0.32 -3.02 -7.13
N GLY A 209 0.87 -4.01 -7.85
CA GLY A 209 1.51 -5.19 -7.26
C GLY A 209 0.55 -6.18 -6.62
N TYR A 210 -0.73 -6.16 -7.01
CA TYR A 210 -1.74 -7.09 -6.49
C TYR A 210 -1.55 -8.52 -7.00
N ALA A 211 -0.94 -8.67 -8.18
CA ALA A 211 -0.57 -9.95 -8.77
C ALA A 211 0.78 -9.82 -9.49
N THR A 212 1.54 -10.90 -9.52
CA THR A 212 2.70 -11.05 -10.39
C THR A 212 2.28 -11.40 -11.83
N ASP A 213 3.17 -11.25 -12.80
CA ASP A 213 2.92 -11.66 -14.19
C ASP A 213 2.51 -13.14 -14.32
N LEU A 214 3.01 -13.99 -13.41
CA LEU A 214 2.68 -15.41 -13.39
C LEU A 214 1.26 -15.64 -12.83
N GLU A 215 0.92 -14.99 -11.72
CA GLU A 215 -0.43 -15.07 -11.13
C GLU A 215 -1.47 -14.45 -12.07
N LEU A 216 -1.11 -13.40 -12.81
CA LEU A 216 -1.99 -12.80 -13.82
C LEU A 216 -2.31 -13.78 -14.95
N LYS A 217 -1.36 -14.59 -15.39
CA LYS A 217 -1.61 -15.66 -16.37
C LYS A 217 -2.54 -16.74 -15.81
N SER A 218 -2.39 -17.10 -14.53
CA SER A 218 -3.29 -18.03 -13.86
C SER A 218 -4.71 -17.45 -13.74
N LEU A 219 -4.84 -16.15 -13.44
CA LEU A 219 -6.13 -15.45 -13.40
C LEU A 219 -6.80 -15.39 -14.78
N GLN A 220 -6.05 -15.09 -15.84
CA GLN A 220 -6.56 -15.12 -17.22
C GLN A 220 -7.00 -16.52 -17.65
N LEU A 221 -6.23 -17.55 -17.28
CA LEU A 221 -6.61 -18.94 -17.52
C LEU A 221 -7.89 -19.31 -16.75
N ALA A 222 -8.01 -18.87 -15.49
CA ALA A 222 -9.21 -19.07 -14.70
C ALA A 222 -10.44 -18.39 -15.31
N GLU A 223 -10.30 -17.14 -15.78
CA GLU A 223 -11.36 -16.41 -16.48
C GLU A 223 -11.86 -17.20 -17.69
N TYR A 224 -10.94 -17.72 -18.51
CA TYR A 224 -11.27 -18.57 -19.64
C TYR A 224 -12.00 -19.86 -19.21
N LEU A 225 -11.49 -20.59 -18.21
CA LEU A 225 -12.09 -21.84 -17.75
C LEU A 225 -13.48 -21.65 -17.10
N LEU A 226 -13.67 -20.54 -16.38
CA LEU A 226 -14.96 -20.16 -15.78
C LEU A 226 -15.97 -19.76 -16.86
N SER A 227 -15.53 -19.02 -17.89
CA SER A 227 -16.40 -18.66 -19.03
C SER A 227 -16.92 -19.90 -19.79
N GLN A 228 -16.15 -20.99 -19.77
CA GLN A 228 -16.53 -22.28 -20.35
C GLN A 228 -17.29 -23.21 -19.40
N GLY A 229 -17.50 -22.80 -18.14
CA GLY A 229 -18.14 -23.62 -17.11
C GLY A 229 -17.36 -24.89 -16.74
N LYS A 230 -16.06 -24.95 -17.08
CA LYS A 230 -15.21 -26.12 -16.80
C LYS A 230 -14.79 -26.22 -15.34
N ILE A 231 -14.69 -25.07 -14.67
CA ILE A 231 -14.40 -24.98 -13.25
C ILE A 231 -15.43 -24.07 -12.59
N THR A 232 -15.58 -24.19 -11.29
CA THR A 232 -16.39 -23.29 -10.45
C THR A 232 -15.50 -22.28 -9.74
N MET A 233 -16.08 -21.17 -9.29
CA MET A 233 -15.36 -20.13 -8.55
C MET A 233 -14.69 -20.69 -7.27
N ALA A 234 -15.35 -21.65 -6.60
CA ALA A 234 -14.80 -22.33 -5.43
C ALA A 234 -13.57 -23.18 -5.77
N GLN A 235 -13.58 -23.91 -6.89
CA GLN A 235 -12.44 -24.70 -7.35
C GLN A 235 -11.25 -23.81 -7.74
N PHE A 236 -11.54 -22.69 -8.39
CA PHE A 236 -10.54 -21.65 -8.70
C PHE A 236 -9.89 -21.10 -7.43
N ALA A 237 -10.67 -20.69 -6.42
CA ALA A 237 -10.14 -20.11 -5.19
C ALA A 237 -9.18 -21.07 -4.46
N VAL A 238 -9.53 -22.36 -4.43
CA VAL A 238 -8.66 -23.40 -3.86
C VAL A 238 -7.38 -23.59 -4.68
N ALA A 239 -7.47 -23.63 -6.00
CA ALA A 239 -6.30 -23.81 -6.87
C ALA A 239 -5.34 -22.60 -6.81
N MET A 240 -5.88 -21.39 -6.70
CA MET A 240 -5.07 -20.18 -6.48
C MET A 240 -4.41 -20.15 -5.09
N TYR A 241 -5.11 -20.65 -4.07
CA TYR A 241 -4.51 -20.80 -2.74
C TYR A 241 -3.30 -21.74 -2.78
N ASP A 242 -3.40 -22.87 -3.49
CA ASP A 242 -2.29 -23.82 -3.66
C ASP A 242 -1.11 -23.19 -4.44
N GLU A 243 -1.38 -22.37 -5.46
CA GLU A 243 -0.32 -21.66 -6.21
C GLU A 243 0.45 -20.68 -5.31
N ARG A 244 -0.24 -19.98 -4.43
CA ARG A 244 0.39 -18.99 -3.55
C ARG A 244 1.08 -19.60 -2.33
N THR A 245 0.58 -20.71 -1.81
CA THR A 245 1.08 -21.30 -0.55
C THR A 245 1.98 -22.51 -0.75
N GLN A 246 1.74 -23.31 -1.79
CA GLN A 246 2.44 -24.56 -2.05
C GLN A 246 3.28 -24.52 -3.33
N ASN A 247 3.26 -23.39 -4.06
CA ASN A 247 3.98 -23.19 -5.31
C ASN A 247 3.61 -24.24 -6.38
N ILE A 248 2.38 -24.76 -6.33
CA ILE A 248 1.79 -25.68 -7.32
C ILE A 248 1.00 -24.83 -8.30
N ARG A 249 1.25 -24.92 -9.60
CA ARG A 249 0.54 -24.06 -10.56
C ARG A 249 -0.97 -24.29 -10.48
N MET A 250 -1.77 -23.23 -10.59
CA MET A 250 -3.23 -23.36 -10.50
C MET A 250 -3.76 -24.44 -11.46
N ALA A 251 -3.27 -24.50 -12.70
CA ALA A 251 -3.65 -25.55 -13.66
C ALA A 251 -3.30 -26.96 -13.18
N GLU A 252 -2.16 -27.14 -12.53
CA GLU A 252 -1.72 -28.42 -11.95
C GLU A 252 -2.57 -28.78 -10.73
N SER A 253 -2.89 -27.82 -9.85
CA SER A 253 -3.79 -28.04 -8.71
C SER A 253 -5.18 -28.49 -9.16
N LEU A 254 -5.74 -27.85 -10.21
CA LEU A 254 -7.01 -28.26 -10.81
C LEU A 254 -6.96 -29.70 -11.36
N GLN A 255 -5.85 -30.10 -11.97
CA GLN A 255 -5.66 -31.45 -12.51
C GLN A 255 -5.47 -32.51 -11.41
N ILE A 256 -4.62 -32.24 -10.42
CA ILE A 256 -4.35 -33.16 -9.28
C ILE A 256 -5.65 -33.49 -8.53
N ARG A 257 -6.54 -32.50 -8.41
CA ARG A 257 -7.84 -32.63 -7.74
C ARG A 257 -8.93 -33.23 -8.64
N GLY A 258 -8.62 -33.53 -9.91
CA GLY A 258 -9.54 -34.12 -10.88
C GLY A 258 -10.62 -33.17 -11.37
N TRP A 259 -10.43 -31.85 -11.23
CA TRP A 259 -11.37 -30.82 -11.65
C TRP A 259 -11.14 -30.35 -13.09
N LEU A 260 -9.98 -30.68 -13.66
CA LEU A 260 -9.68 -30.46 -15.06
C LEU A 260 -9.12 -31.75 -15.66
N GLU A 261 -9.66 -32.15 -16.81
CA GLU A 261 -9.17 -33.33 -17.51
C GLU A 261 -7.73 -33.11 -17.97
N THR A 262 -6.84 -34.04 -17.65
CA THR A 262 -5.49 -34.07 -18.19
C THR A 262 -5.54 -34.59 -19.62
N GLU A 263 -5.08 -33.80 -20.59
CA GLU A 263 -4.86 -34.30 -21.97
C GLU A 263 -3.70 -35.32 -22.07
N VAL A 264 -3.06 -35.66 -20.95
CA VAL A 264 -2.09 -36.74 -20.90
C VAL A 264 -2.85 -38.05 -20.69
N LYS A 265 -3.11 -38.77 -21.80
CA LYS A 265 -3.39 -40.22 -21.74
C LYS A 265 -2.34 -40.87 -20.85
N SER A 266 -2.73 -41.32 -19.67
CA SER A 266 -1.87 -42.13 -18.81
C SER A 266 -1.47 -43.38 -19.60
N TYR A 267 -0.19 -43.47 -19.99
CA TYR A 267 0.39 -44.60 -20.72
C TYR A 267 0.49 -45.87 -19.84
N ARG A 268 -0.32 -45.98 -18.77
CA ARG A 268 -0.10 -46.91 -17.66
C ARG A 268 -1.31 -47.75 -17.23
N GLU A 269 -2.34 -47.86 -18.08
CA GLU A 269 -3.45 -48.81 -17.84
C GLU A 269 -3.64 -49.89 -18.92
N ASP A 270 -2.67 -50.10 -19.83
CA ASP A 270 -2.72 -51.20 -20.81
C ASP A 270 -1.73 -52.36 -20.54
N LYS A 271 -1.32 -52.56 -19.29
CA LYS A 271 -0.59 -53.78 -18.90
C LYS A 271 -1.09 -54.33 -17.56
N LYS A 272 -2.28 -54.94 -17.61
CA LYS A 272 -2.67 -56.12 -16.84
C LYS A 272 -4.00 -56.66 -17.39
N SER A 273 -3.90 -57.38 -18.50
CA SER A 273 -4.76 -58.53 -18.80
C SER A 273 -3.92 -59.79 -18.63
#